data_AF-A0A1B9IKU0-F1
#
_entry.id   AF-A0A1B9IKU0-F1
#
_cell.length_a   1.000
_cell.length_b   1.000
_cell.length_c   1.000
_cell.angle_alpha   90.00
_cell.angle_beta   90.00
_cell.angle_gamma   90.00
#
_symmetry.space_group_name_H-M   'P 1'
#
loop_
_entity.id
_entity.type
_entity.pdbx_description
1 polymer ?
#
loop_
_entity_poly.entity_id
_entity_poly.type
_entity_poly.pdbx_seq_one_letter_code
_entity_poly.pdbx_strand_id
1 'polypeptide(L)'
;MSLNPLRASLFRPTTSMPISRIPQSISRISNRSIHYTFPRSTSNTTTSSTTHHVHQHASQAPRNGKKPSPHMVWYREIVPAMIPIFLISTTLFLSLSLIRTHLSHSKSLSESNSKIQELESQLSQLRLEQKRQRVREKRERERILPLVVERVLQRVGVVGGEEDEEVEEVKELPRLL
;
A
#
# COMPACT_ATOMS: atom_id res chain seq x y z
N MET A 1 57.71 -13.45 26.50
CA MET A 1 56.32 -13.31 26.98
C MET A 1 55.62 -12.28 26.12
N SER A 2 54.73 -12.72 25.24
CA SER A 2 54.01 -11.88 24.28
C SER A 2 52.60 -12.45 24.16
N LEU A 3 51.60 -11.69 24.60
CA LEU A 3 50.19 -11.94 24.31
C LEU A 3 49.51 -10.59 24.03
N ASN A 4 49.15 -10.42 22.77
CA ASN A 4 48.40 -9.28 22.22
C ASN A 4 46.93 -9.30 22.66
N PRO A 5 46.30 -8.16 22.94
CA PRO A 5 44.85 -8.07 23.10
C PRO A 5 44.24 -7.09 22.08
N LEU A 6 43.99 -7.51 20.83
CA LEU A 6 43.21 -6.69 19.89
C LEU A 6 42.49 -7.56 18.86
N ARG A 7 41.18 -7.81 19.09
CA ARG A 7 40.15 -7.87 18.05
C ARG A 7 38.77 -8.01 18.69
N ALA A 8 38.26 -6.87 19.16
CA ALA A 8 36.87 -6.73 19.55
C ALA A 8 35.99 -6.62 18.29
N SER A 9 35.13 -7.62 18.12
CA SER A 9 33.75 -7.56 17.62
C SER A 9 33.38 -6.45 16.60
N LEU A 10 33.44 -6.80 15.31
CA LEU A 10 32.56 -6.22 14.29
C LEU A 10 31.35 -7.15 14.13
N PHE A 11 30.40 -7.09 15.07
CA PHE A 11 29.07 -7.67 14.87
C PHE A 11 28.14 -6.58 14.35
N ARG A 12 27.97 -6.57 13.03
CA ARG A 12 26.97 -5.77 12.32
C ARG A 12 25.69 -6.61 12.25
N PRO A 13 24.58 -6.23 12.91
CA PRO A 13 23.32 -6.93 12.70
C PRO A 13 22.76 -6.54 11.34
N THR A 14 22.86 -7.43 10.36
CA THR A 14 22.06 -7.35 9.14
C THR A 14 20.67 -7.88 9.47
N THR A 15 19.76 -6.99 9.85
CA THR A 15 18.32 -7.29 9.85
C THR A 15 17.86 -7.40 8.39
N SER A 16 17.99 -8.60 7.82
CA SER A 16 17.33 -8.98 6.58
C SER A 16 15.82 -9.08 6.86
N MET A 17 15.05 -8.17 6.28
CA MET A 17 13.60 -8.27 6.34
C MET A 17 13.14 -9.51 5.56
N PRO A 18 12.25 -10.36 6.10
CA PRO A 18 11.61 -11.38 5.30
C PRO A 18 10.65 -10.72 4.32
N ILE A 19 10.98 -10.80 3.03
CA ILE A 19 10.07 -10.52 1.93
C ILE A 19 8.85 -11.40 2.13
N SER A 20 7.72 -10.77 2.46
CA SER A 20 6.45 -11.44 2.64
C SER A 20 6.01 -12.00 1.30
N ARG A 21 6.08 -13.33 1.15
CA ARG A 21 5.54 -14.06 -0.01
C ARG A 21 4.06 -13.73 -0.12
N ILE A 22 3.72 -13.05 -1.20
CA ILE A 22 2.35 -12.91 -1.68
C ILE A 22 1.81 -14.33 -1.94
N PRO A 23 0.71 -14.77 -1.30
CA PRO A 23 0.05 -16.00 -1.69
C PRO A 23 -0.63 -15.78 -3.05
N GLN A 24 -0.03 -16.32 -4.11
CA GLN A 24 -0.70 -16.47 -5.40
C GLN A 24 -1.72 -17.61 -5.29
N SER A 25 -2.92 -17.30 -4.83
CA SER A 25 -4.04 -18.22 -4.83
C SER A 25 -5.19 -17.63 -5.65
N ILE A 26 -5.13 -17.74 -6.98
CA ILE A 26 -6.31 -17.47 -7.82
C ILE A 26 -6.45 -18.53 -8.92
N SER A 27 -7.39 -19.44 -8.62
CA SER A 27 -8.31 -20.17 -9.48
C SER A 27 -7.78 -20.93 -10.70
N ARG A 28 -7.74 -22.26 -10.55
CA ARG A 28 -7.98 -23.18 -11.66
C ARG A 28 -9.35 -22.84 -12.26
N ILE A 29 -9.35 -22.27 -13.46
CA ILE A 29 -10.54 -22.19 -14.31
C ILE A 29 -10.85 -23.64 -14.72
N SER A 30 -11.79 -24.24 -14.01
CA SER A 30 -12.39 -25.50 -14.41
C SER A 30 -13.26 -25.22 -15.63
N ASN A 31 -12.71 -25.51 -16.81
CA ASN A 31 -13.47 -25.59 -18.05
C ASN A 31 -14.44 -26.78 -17.94
N ARG A 32 -15.58 -26.58 -17.29
CA ARG A 32 -16.75 -27.45 -17.44
C ARG A 32 -17.29 -27.22 -18.85
N SER A 33 -16.93 -28.13 -19.75
CA SER A 33 -17.62 -28.31 -21.02
C SER A 33 -19.10 -28.57 -20.72
N ILE A 34 -19.95 -27.59 -21.05
CA ILE A 34 -21.40 -27.73 -21.01
C ILE A 34 -21.77 -28.58 -22.22
N HIS A 35 -22.05 -29.86 -21.99
CA HIS A 35 -22.68 -30.73 -22.97
C HIS A 35 -24.11 -30.22 -23.22
N TYR A 36 -24.31 -29.50 -24.32
CA TYR A 36 -25.64 -29.26 -24.86
C TYR A 36 -26.12 -30.54 -25.54
N THR A 37 -26.89 -31.35 -24.81
CA THR A 37 -27.74 -32.37 -25.42
C THR A 37 -28.91 -31.66 -26.11
N PHE A 38 -28.84 -31.57 -27.43
CA PHE A 38 -29.96 -31.11 -28.25
C PHE A 38 -31.17 -32.05 -28.04
N PRO A 39 -32.35 -31.54 -27.65
CA PRO A 39 -33.56 -32.34 -27.72
C PRO A 39 -33.92 -32.57 -29.20
N ARG A 40 -33.87 -33.83 -29.59
CA ARG A 40 -34.36 -34.34 -30.88
C ARG A 40 -35.84 -33.99 -31.00
N SER A 41 -36.17 -33.05 -31.88
CA SER A 41 -37.54 -32.70 -32.23
C SER A 41 -38.20 -33.88 -32.95
N THR A 42 -39.12 -34.56 -32.27
CA THR A 42 -40.07 -35.48 -32.90
C THR A 42 -41.18 -34.64 -33.52
N SER A 43 -41.15 -34.48 -34.84
CA SER A 43 -42.22 -33.89 -35.62
C SER A 43 -43.41 -34.85 -35.65
N ASN A 44 -44.42 -34.58 -34.83
CA ASN A 44 -45.73 -35.21 -34.97
C ASN A 44 -46.56 -34.33 -35.90
N THR A 45 -46.62 -34.71 -37.17
CA THR A 45 -47.53 -34.13 -38.16
C THR A 45 -48.91 -34.74 -37.97
N THR A 46 -49.73 -34.15 -37.11
CA THR A 46 -51.17 -34.45 -37.05
C THR A 46 -51.90 -33.52 -37.99
N THR A 47 -52.20 -34.03 -39.20
CA THR A 47 -53.16 -33.43 -40.12
C THR A 47 -54.54 -33.44 -39.48
N SER A 48 -55.03 -32.25 -39.09
CA SER A 48 -56.43 -32.03 -38.76
C SER A 48 -57.07 -31.19 -39.86
N SER A 49 -58.09 -31.76 -40.46
CA SER A 49 -59.00 -31.21 -41.46
C SER A 49 -60.02 -30.28 -40.79
N THR A 50 -60.16 -29.03 -41.24
CA THR A 50 -61.39 -28.24 -41.01
C THR A 50 -61.54 -27.12 -42.06
N THR A 51 -62.49 -27.35 -42.97
CA THR A 51 -63.59 -26.50 -43.45
C THR A 51 -63.42 -24.98 -43.68
N HIS A 52 -63.93 -24.57 -44.86
CA HIS A 52 -64.08 -23.22 -45.43
C HIS A 52 -64.68 -22.15 -44.50
N HIS A 53 -64.17 -20.91 -44.61
CA HIS A 53 -65.01 -19.72 -44.68
C HIS A 53 -64.33 -18.62 -45.51
N VAL A 54 -65.06 -18.17 -46.54
CA VAL A 54 -64.77 -17.00 -47.37
C VAL A 54 -65.30 -15.78 -46.65
N HIS A 55 -64.43 -14.83 -46.30
CA HIS A 55 -64.79 -13.41 -46.20
C HIS A 55 -63.59 -12.55 -46.60
N GLN A 56 -63.79 -11.81 -47.69
CA GLN A 56 -62.92 -10.75 -48.17
C GLN A 56 -63.08 -9.52 -47.27
N HIS A 57 -61.97 -8.94 -46.81
CA HIS A 57 -61.86 -7.49 -46.66
C HIS A 57 -60.44 -7.05 -47.01
N ALA A 58 -60.40 -6.05 -47.89
CA ALA A 58 -59.24 -5.53 -48.58
C ALA A 58 -58.31 -4.75 -47.65
N SER A 59 -57.01 -5.04 -47.72
CA SER A 59 -55.95 -4.10 -48.12
C SER A 59 -54.57 -4.64 -47.71
N GLN A 60 -53.61 -4.48 -48.62
CA GLN A 60 -52.14 -4.58 -48.47
C GLN A 60 -51.45 -5.73 -49.23
N ALA A 61 -50.80 -5.29 -50.32
CA ALA A 61 -49.75 -5.86 -51.17
C ALA A 61 -49.31 -7.34 -51.01
N PRO A 62 -49.16 -8.09 -52.13
CA PRO A 62 -48.68 -9.46 -52.11
C PRO A 62 -47.14 -9.46 -51.98
N ARG A 63 -46.62 -9.76 -50.80
CA ARG A 63 -45.21 -10.14 -50.63
C ARG A 63 -45.14 -11.63 -50.31
N ASN A 64 -44.96 -12.44 -51.36
CA ASN A 64 -44.47 -13.82 -51.37
C ASN A 64 -44.66 -14.59 -50.04
N GLY A 65 -45.86 -15.16 -49.86
CA GLY A 65 -46.37 -15.75 -48.62
C GLY A 65 -45.74 -17.09 -48.21
N LYS A 66 -44.48 -17.06 -47.77
CA LYS A 66 -43.93 -18.15 -46.95
C LYS A 66 -44.44 -17.93 -45.53
N LYS A 67 -45.20 -18.88 -44.98
CA LYS A 67 -45.70 -18.82 -43.59
C LYS A 67 -44.52 -18.50 -42.67
N PRO A 68 -44.64 -17.51 -41.76
CA PRO A 68 -43.55 -17.16 -40.88
C PRO A 68 -43.13 -18.40 -40.08
N SER A 69 -41.82 -18.69 -40.07
CA SER A 69 -41.28 -19.78 -39.27
C SER A 69 -41.69 -19.57 -37.80
N PRO A 70 -42.07 -20.63 -37.06
CA PRO A 70 -42.42 -20.54 -35.64
C PRO A 70 -41.35 -19.80 -34.80
N HIS A 71 -40.08 -19.93 -35.18
CA HIS A 71 -38.99 -19.20 -34.53
C HIS A 71 -39.08 -17.68 -34.73
N MET A 72 -39.56 -17.21 -35.88
CA MET A 72 -39.73 -15.78 -36.14
C MET A 72 -40.86 -15.16 -35.33
N VAL A 73 -41.93 -15.94 -35.05
CA VAL A 73 -42.99 -15.53 -34.12
C VAL A 73 -42.43 -15.42 -32.70
N TRP A 74 -41.62 -16.41 -32.27
CA TRP A 74 -40.95 -16.40 -30.98
C TRP A 74 -40.08 -15.15 -30.76
N TYR A 75 -39.25 -14.79 -31.74
CA TYR A 75 -38.41 -13.57 -31.65
C TYR A 75 -39.23 -12.28 -31.59
N ARG A 76 -40.37 -12.21 -32.30
CA ARG A 76 -41.22 -11.00 -32.31
C ARG A 76 -41.96 -10.79 -31.01
N GLU A 77 -42.34 -11.86 -30.33
CA GLU A 77 -43.18 -11.77 -29.13
C GLU A 77 -42.34 -11.75 -27.84
N ILE A 78 -41.28 -12.56 -27.76
CA ILE A 78 -40.60 -12.83 -26.48
C ILE A 78 -39.38 -11.93 -26.27
N VAL A 79 -38.61 -11.64 -27.31
CA VAL A 79 -37.40 -10.81 -27.16
C VAL A 79 -37.73 -9.38 -26.73
N PRO A 80 -38.72 -8.68 -27.31
CA PRO A 80 -39.09 -7.34 -26.86
C PRO A 80 -39.53 -7.29 -25.40
N ALA A 81 -40.16 -8.36 -24.90
CA ALA A 81 -40.57 -8.47 -23.50
C ALA A 81 -39.39 -8.71 -22.54
N MET A 82 -38.30 -9.32 -23.03
CA MET A 82 -37.10 -9.59 -22.21
C MET A 82 -36.12 -8.41 -22.12
N ILE A 83 -36.04 -7.57 -23.16
CA ILE A 83 -35.10 -6.45 -23.23
C ILE A 83 -35.17 -5.54 -21.99
N PRO A 84 -36.34 -5.11 -21.49
CA PRO A 84 -36.42 -4.23 -20.33
C PRO A 84 -35.82 -4.85 -19.07
N ILE A 85 -36.11 -6.13 -18.83
CA ILE A 85 -35.62 -6.87 -17.66
C ILE A 85 -34.10 -7.02 -17.72
N PHE A 86 -33.57 -7.32 -18.91
CA PHE A 86 -32.14 -7.42 -19.12
C PHE A 86 -31.42 -6.08 -18.92
N LEU A 87 -31.99 -4.98 -19.43
CA LEU A 87 -31.45 -3.64 -19.23
C LEU A 87 -31.42 -3.29 -17.74
N ILE A 88 -32.52 -3.48 -17.02
CA ILE A 88 -32.58 -3.20 -15.57
C ILE A 88 -31.56 -4.04 -14.81
N SER A 89 -31.47 -5.34 -15.10
CA SER A 89 -30.49 -6.24 -14.48
C SER A 89 -29.05 -5.78 -14.74
N THR A 90 -28.74 -5.44 -15.99
CA THR A 90 -27.42 -4.96 -16.40
C THR A 90 -27.10 -3.64 -15.71
N THR A 91 -28.03 -2.68 -15.70
CA THR A 91 -27.87 -1.40 -15.01
C THR A 91 -27.63 -1.58 -13.52
N LEU A 92 -28.43 -2.40 -12.83
CA LEU A 92 -28.25 -2.67 -11.39
C LEU A 92 -26.93 -3.37 -11.10
N PHE A 93 -26.55 -4.34 -11.93
CA PHE A 93 -25.29 -5.06 -11.80
C PHE A 93 -24.09 -4.13 -11.97
N LEU A 94 -24.11 -3.28 -13.01
CA LEU A 94 -23.07 -2.29 -13.24
C LEU A 94 -23.03 -1.25 -12.12
N SER A 95 -24.17 -0.72 -11.67
CA SER A 95 -24.20 0.27 -10.59
C SER A 95 -23.61 -0.30 -9.31
N LEU A 96 -24.00 -1.53 -8.93
CA LEU A 96 -23.51 -2.16 -7.71
C LEU A 96 -22.03 -2.52 -7.81
N SER A 97 -21.58 -2.98 -8.98
CA SER A 97 -20.17 -3.27 -9.26
C SER A 97 -19.29 -2.01 -9.21
N LEU A 98 -19.80 -0.89 -9.71
CA LEU A 98 -19.12 0.40 -9.66
C LEU A 98 -19.02 0.91 -8.23
N ILE A 99 -20.12 0.86 -7.48
CA ILE A 99 -20.17 1.24 -6.06
C ILE A 99 -19.19 0.39 -5.24
N ARG A 100 -19.17 -0.93 -5.45
CA ARG A 100 -18.23 -1.83 -4.76
C ARG A 100 -16.78 -1.46 -5.03
N THR A 101 -16.44 -1.19 -6.29
CA THR A 101 -15.08 -0.78 -6.68
C THR A 101 -14.71 0.56 -6.06
N HIS A 102 -15.61 1.54 -6.10
CA HIS A 102 -15.40 2.86 -5.52
C HIS A 102 -15.21 2.80 -4.00
N LEU A 103 -16.05 2.04 -3.29
CA LEU A 103 -15.93 1.86 -1.84
C LEU A 103 -14.66 1.11 -1.46
N SER A 104 -14.26 0.10 -2.22
CA SER A 104 -13.00 -0.62 -2.00
C SER A 104 -11.79 0.30 -2.17
N HIS A 105 -11.78 1.12 -3.22
CA HIS A 105 -10.73 2.08 -3.48
C HIS A 105 -10.68 3.19 -2.41
N SER A 106 -11.83 3.77 -2.06
CA SER A 106 -11.93 4.78 -1.01
C SER A 106 -11.46 4.26 0.34
N LYS A 107 -11.84 3.02 0.70
CA LYS A 107 -11.35 2.36 1.91
C LYS A 107 -9.84 2.15 1.88
N SER A 108 -9.30 1.63 0.78
CA SER A 108 -7.86 1.42 0.61
C SER A 108 -7.06 2.73 0.73
N LEU A 109 -7.57 3.82 0.15
CA LEU A 109 -6.98 5.15 0.28
C LEU A 109 -7.03 5.64 1.73
N SER A 110 -8.16 5.46 2.42
CA SER A 110 -8.29 5.82 3.82
C SER A 110 -7.29 5.07 4.70
N GLU A 111 -7.15 3.75 4.50
CA GLU A 111 -6.20 2.92 5.26
C GLU A 111 -4.75 3.34 4.98
N SER A 112 -4.43 3.63 3.71
CA SER A 112 -3.09 4.09 3.31
C SER A 112 -2.77 5.44 3.94
N ASN A 113 -3.70 6.39 3.93
CA ASN A 113 -3.52 7.70 4.56
C ASN A 113 -3.33 7.59 6.06
N SER A 114 -4.11 6.76 6.75
CA SER A 114 -3.93 6.51 8.19
C SER A 114 -2.53 5.94 8.48
N LYS A 115 -2.04 5.02 7.64
CA LYS A 115 -0.70 4.44 7.78
C LYS A 115 0.40 5.45 7.51
N ILE A 116 0.23 6.33 6.53
CA ILE A 116 1.16 7.43 6.26
C ILE A 116 1.23 8.34 7.49
N GLN A 117 0.09 8.74 8.04
CA GLN A 117 0.04 9.60 9.23
C GLN A 117 0.73 8.95 10.44
N GLU A 118 0.52 7.66 10.65
CA GLU A 118 1.21 6.91 11.70
C GLU A 118 2.74 6.95 11.50
N LEU A 119 3.21 6.65 10.29
CA LEU A 119 4.64 6.65 9.98
C LEU A 119 5.26 8.05 10.04
N GLU A 120 4.53 9.09 9.63
CA GLU A 120 4.93 10.49 9.75
C GLU A 120 5.05 10.88 11.23
N SER A 121 4.13 10.41 12.08
CA SER A 121 4.21 10.63 13.52
C SER A 121 5.46 9.97 14.12
N GLN A 122 5.76 8.73 13.75
CA GLN A 122 6.97 8.01 14.21
C GLN A 122 8.25 8.71 13.73
N LEU A 123 8.28 9.15 12.48
CA LEU A 123 9.40 9.94 11.93
C LEU A 123 9.59 11.25 12.68
N SER A 124 8.49 11.94 13.03
CA SER A 124 8.56 13.19 13.79
C SER A 124 9.14 12.97 15.19
N GLN A 125 8.76 11.88 15.86
CA GLN A 125 9.27 11.51 17.18
C GLN A 125 10.76 11.17 17.12
N LEU A 126 11.17 10.35 16.16
CA LEU A 126 12.59 9.99 15.97
C LEU A 126 13.45 11.21 15.67
N ARG A 127 12.96 12.13 14.83
CA ARG A 127 13.68 13.38 14.54
C ARG A 127 13.81 14.26 15.78
N LEU A 128 12.77 14.34 16.60
CA LEU A 128 12.79 15.08 17.86
C LEU A 128 13.83 14.47 18.82
N GLU A 129 13.85 13.14 18.96
CA GLU A 129 14.79 12.43 19.82
C GLU A 129 16.24 12.64 19.35
N GLN A 130 16.51 12.48 18.06
CA GLN A 130 17.83 12.74 17.49
C GLN A 130 18.28 14.19 17.72
N LYS A 131 17.37 15.16 17.54
CA LYS A 131 17.67 16.58 17.82
C LYS A 131 18.02 16.76 19.30
N ARG A 132 17.29 16.12 20.21
CA ARG A 132 17.55 16.16 21.66
C ARG A 132 18.90 15.54 22.01
N GLN A 133 19.25 14.41 21.41
CA GLN A 133 20.55 13.77 21.60
C GLN A 133 21.70 14.67 21.14
N ARG A 134 21.61 15.24 19.93
CA ARG A 134 22.63 16.20 19.44
C ARG A 134 22.80 17.41 20.35
N VAL A 135 21.71 17.92 20.93
CA VAL A 135 21.79 19.04 21.89
C VAL A 135 22.48 18.63 23.18
N ARG A 136 22.24 17.40 23.68
CA ARG A 136 22.95 16.88 24.87
C ARG A 136 24.44 16.72 24.60
N GLU A 137 24.79 16.11 23.48
CA GLU A 137 26.20 15.95 23.08
C GLU A 137 26.91 17.29 22.94
N LYS A 138 26.25 18.30 22.33
CA LYS A 138 26.82 19.65 22.23
C LYS A 138 27.06 20.27 23.61
N ARG A 139 26.10 20.17 24.52
CA ARG A 139 26.23 20.68 25.90
C ARG A 139 27.34 19.97 26.68
N GLU A 140 27.53 18.67 26.48
CA GLU A 140 28.63 17.92 27.10
C GLU A 140 29.98 18.34 26.53
N ARG A 141 30.09 18.51 25.22
CA ARG A 141 31.31 19.03 24.57
C ARG A 141 31.68 20.42 25.07
N GLU A 142 30.71 21.32 25.23
CA GLU A 142 30.92 22.67 25.78
C GLU A 142 31.47 22.65 27.21
N ARG A 143 31.06 21.67 28.03
CA ARG A 143 31.59 21.51 29.41
C ARG A 143 32.99 20.91 29.46
N ILE A 144 33.32 20.04 28.51
CA ILE A 144 34.63 19.34 28.47
C ILE A 144 35.71 20.21 27.82
N LEU A 145 35.33 21.09 26.87
CA LEU A 145 36.23 22.02 26.21
C LEU A 145 37.19 22.76 27.15
N PRO A 146 36.76 23.43 28.24
CA PRO A 146 37.69 24.15 29.13
C PRO A 146 38.72 23.22 29.78
N LEU A 147 38.33 22.02 30.21
CA LEU A 147 39.24 21.05 30.83
C LEU A 147 40.30 20.55 29.84
N VAL A 148 39.90 20.32 28.59
CA VAL A 148 40.83 19.90 27.54
C VAL A 148 41.76 21.06 27.17
N VAL A 149 41.24 22.28 27.07
CA VAL A 149 42.04 23.48 26.79
C VAL A 149 43.08 23.70 27.89
N GLU A 150 42.70 23.62 29.16
CA GLU A 150 43.62 23.72 30.30
C GLU A 150 44.72 22.65 30.23
N ARG A 151 44.33 21.38 30.03
CA ARG A 151 45.28 20.26 29.84
C ARG A 151 46.23 20.48 28.66
N VAL A 152 45.75 21.06 27.56
CA VAL A 152 46.56 21.37 26.38
C VAL A 152 47.51 22.53 26.68
N LEU A 153 47.03 23.63 27.27
CA LEU A 153 47.85 24.79 27.64
C LEU A 153 48.96 24.43 28.63
N GLN A 154 48.64 23.58 29.61
CA GLN A 154 49.62 23.06 30.57
C GLN A 154 50.68 22.20 29.89
N ARG A 155 50.29 21.42 28.88
CA ARG A 155 51.21 20.55 28.12
C ARG A 155 52.03 21.30 27.08
N VAL A 156 51.54 22.42 26.57
CA VAL A 156 52.26 23.31 25.64
C VAL A 156 53.20 24.25 26.41
N GLY A 157 53.23 24.18 27.75
CA GLY A 157 54.20 24.91 28.58
C GLY A 157 53.90 26.40 28.73
N VAL A 158 52.68 26.85 28.41
CA VAL A 158 52.29 28.28 28.46
C VAL A 158 51.71 28.67 29.83
N VAL A 159 51.44 27.70 30.72
CA VAL A 159 50.92 27.94 32.09
C VAL A 159 51.94 27.46 33.14
N GLY A 160 53.23 27.65 32.87
CA GLY A 160 54.33 27.13 33.67
C GLY A 160 55.39 28.17 34.06
N GLY A 161 54.98 29.43 34.24
CA GLY A 161 55.77 30.53 34.80
C GLY A 161 54.81 31.70 34.90
N GLU A 162 54.52 32.31 36.03
CA GLU A 162 55.27 32.54 37.25
C GLU A 162 54.24 32.53 38.41
N GLU A 163 54.58 31.92 39.55
CA GLU A 163 54.10 32.26 40.91
C GLU A 163 54.51 31.11 41.85
N ASP A 164 55.81 30.87 41.94
CA ASP A 164 56.45 30.09 43.01
C ASP A 164 57.93 30.51 43.07
N GLU A 165 58.21 31.78 43.37
CA GLU A 165 59.56 32.22 43.73
C GLU A 165 59.53 33.19 44.92
N GLU A 166 60.08 32.67 46.04
CA GLU A 166 60.88 33.37 47.05
C GLU A 166 60.21 34.40 47.97
N VAL A 167 59.76 33.92 49.13
CA VAL A 167 59.85 34.68 50.40
C VAL A 167 60.64 33.86 51.41
N GLU A 168 61.95 33.71 51.17
CA GLU A 168 62.93 33.45 52.23
C GLU A 168 64.10 34.43 52.05
N GLU A 169 64.08 35.54 52.78
CA GLU A 169 65.28 36.33 53.04
C GLU A 169 65.43 36.52 54.55
N VAL A 170 66.22 35.63 55.15
CA VAL A 170 66.77 35.78 56.50
C VAL A 170 68.23 36.19 56.36
N LYS A 171 68.55 37.46 56.63
CA LYS A 171 69.70 37.97 57.42
C LYS A 171 69.97 39.44 57.13
N GLU A 172 69.85 40.29 58.15
CA GLU A 172 71.00 41.06 58.68
C GLU A 172 70.56 41.94 59.87
N LEU A 173 70.95 41.53 61.07
CA LEU A 173 71.27 42.48 62.15
C LEU A 173 72.74 42.85 61.96
N PRO A 174 73.06 44.16 61.95
CA PRO A 174 73.72 44.69 63.12
C PRO A 174 73.24 46.11 63.47
N ARG A 175 72.87 46.33 64.73
CA ARG A 175 72.92 47.66 65.32
C ARG A 175 73.71 47.63 66.61
N LEU A 176 74.94 48.10 66.49
CA LEU A 176 75.70 48.72 67.57
C LEU A 176 75.08 50.09 67.86
N LEU A 177 74.65 50.29 69.11
CA LEU A 177 74.85 51.46 70.00
C LEU A 177 73.83 51.43 71.13
#